data_AF-A0A543GCU9-F1
#
_entry.id   AF-A0A543GCU9-F1
#
_cell.length_a   1.000
_cell.length_b   1.000
_cell.length_c   1.000
_cell.angle_alpha   90.00
_cell.angle_beta   90.00
_cell.angle_gamma   90.00
#
_symmetry.space_group_name_H-M   'P 1'
#
loop_
_entity.id
_entity.type
_entity.pdbx_description
1 polymer ?
#
loop_
_entity_poly.entity_id
_entity_poly.type
_entity_poly.pdbx_seq_one_letter_code
_entity_poly.pdbx_strand_id
1 'polypeptide(L)'
;MAVRRANPLLAIHPPLEKQDEVNDMVNVHVDSLRIVVELDHAETQTLVNAGSTTNLDGPIRGLLAAAGVAAATINVFAAAVAAYVAVQRELISRADQGAGVLLTMPWLLPGVIIPMPRHPQTNTPSNDWATKDEGVLVSPGGDVVTWRIERAVINPGVAVFRLENQVPDGWPPGTPPWGKAFILRDGQGGEWAVAAAGNSAAENGLYAHQLANGQSFTFRKPGTFGIWIDAFSISGIQNVNGGDRVTFTWVNDRF
;
A
#
# COMPACT_ATOMS: atom_id res chain seq x y z
N MET A 1 35.20 -45.55 20.19
CA MET A 1 34.70 -45.05 18.89
C MET A 1 33.81 -43.84 19.20
N ALA A 2 34.36 -42.63 19.12
CA ALA A 2 33.69 -41.40 19.56
C ALA A 2 33.22 -40.59 18.34
N VAL A 3 31.91 -40.37 18.25
CA VAL A 3 31.27 -39.63 17.16
C VAL A 3 31.34 -38.13 17.48
N ARG A 4 32.20 -37.41 16.76
CA ARG A 4 32.27 -35.94 16.78
C ARG A 4 31.05 -35.39 16.02
N ARG A 5 30.15 -34.69 16.71
CA ARG A 5 29.07 -33.92 16.07
C ARG A 5 29.63 -32.60 15.53
N ALA A 6 29.38 -32.33 14.25
CA ALA A 6 29.72 -31.07 13.61
C ALA A 6 28.75 -29.97 14.07
N ASN A 7 29.32 -28.79 14.32
CA ASN A 7 28.63 -27.56 14.71
C ASN A 7 27.85 -26.99 13.51
N PRO A 8 26.57 -26.59 13.65
CA PRO A 8 25.85 -25.98 12.54
C PRO A 8 26.37 -24.55 12.29
N LEU A 9 26.51 -24.25 11.00
CA LEU A 9 26.90 -22.97 10.42
C LEU A 9 26.10 -21.81 11.03
N LEU A 10 26.80 -20.90 11.71
CA LEU A 10 26.31 -19.54 11.92
C LEU A 10 26.23 -18.87 10.54
N ALA A 11 25.01 -18.70 10.02
CA ALA A 11 24.78 -17.84 8.87
C ALA A 11 25.06 -16.40 9.29
N ILE A 12 26.20 -15.88 8.87
CA ILE A 12 26.54 -14.47 8.99
C ILE A 12 25.58 -13.72 8.06
N HIS A 13 24.53 -13.15 8.63
CA HIS A 13 23.68 -12.19 7.90
C HIS A 13 24.57 -11.02 7.47
N PRO A 14 24.64 -10.68 6.18
CA PRO A 14 25.33 -9.46 5.77
C PRO A 14 24.69 -8.25 6.47
N PRO A 15 25.49 -7.27 6.89
CA PRO A 15 24.95 -6.05 7.49
C PRO A 15 24.01 -5.39 6.47
N LEU A 16 22.82 -5.01 6.96
CA LEU A 16 21.84 -4.26 6.19
C LEU A 16 22.54 -3.04 5.59
N GLU A 17 22.69 -3.06 4.27
CA GLU A 17 23.17 -1.93 3.49
C GLU A 17 22.26 -0.75 3.82
N LYS A 18 22.85 0.35 4.31
CA LYS A 18 22.13 1.60 4.53
C LYS A 18 21.60 2.04 3.17
N GLN A 19 20.34 1.74 2.90
CA GLN A 19 19.61 2.40 1.83
C GLN A 19 19.69 3.89 2.14
N ASP A 20 20.19 4.67 1.18
CA ASP A 20 20.15 6.13 1.26
C ASP A 20 18.69 6.52 1.48
N GLU A 21 18.34 6.91 2.72
CA GLU A 21 17.03 7.45 3.07
C GLU A 21 16.82 8.70 2.24
N VAL A 22 16.15 8.54 1.10
CA VAL A 22 15.42 9.63 0.49
C VAL A 22 14.48 10.10 1.60
N ASN A 23 14.71 11.31 2.13
CA ASN A 23 13.77 12.00 3.02
C ASN A 23 12.47 12.18 2.22
N ASP A 24 11.65 11.15 2.22
CA ASP A 24 10.37 11.12 1.55
C ASP A 24 9.47 12.01 2.40
N MET A 25 9.08 13.15 1.84
CA MET A 25 8.23 14.11 2.55
C MET A 25 6.95 13.40 3.02
N VAL A 26 6.49 13.67 4.25
CA VAL A 26 5.16 13.27 4.75
C VAL A 26 4.14 13.27 3.61
N ASN A 27 3.58 12.10 3.33
CA ASN A 27 2.64 11.92 2.24
C ASN A 27 1.20 12.04 2.78
N VAL A 28 0.38 12.87 2.14
CA VAL A 28 -1.01 13.10 2.56
C VAL A 28 -1.94 12.68 1.43
N HIS A 29 -2.75 11.67 1.70
CA HIS A 29 -3.79 11.20 0.81
C HIS A 29 -5.16 11.69 1.30
N VAL A 30 -5.90 12.35 0.42
CA VAL A 30 -7.27 12.81 0.70
C VAL A 30 -8.19 12.16 -0.32
N ASP A 31 -9.14 11.37 0.16
CA ASP A 31 -10.19 10.77 -0.68
C ASP A 31 -11.59 11.16 -0.17
N SER A 32 -12.65 10.68 -0.81
CA SER A 32 -14.04 11.02 -0.45
C SER A 32 -14.50 10.46 0.90
N LEU A 33 -13.69 9.64 1.57
CA LEU A 33 -14.03 8.90 2.78
C LEU A 33 -13.11 9.20 3.96
N ARG A 34 -11.87 9.61 3.71
CA ARG A 34 -10.86 9.83 4.74
C ARG A 34 -9.72 10.75 4.31
N ILE A 35 -8.99 11.22 5.30
CA ILE A 35 -7.62 11.72 5.17
C ILE A 35 -6.69 10.65 5.74
N VAL A 36 -5.62 10.32 5.01
CA VAL A 36 -4.54 9.46 5.47
C VAL A 36 -3.25 10.27 5.42
N VAL A 37 -2.53 10.31 6.54
CA VAL A 37 -1.18 10.87 6.62
C VAL A 37 -0.21 9.73 6.84
N GLU A 38 0.72 9.54 5.92
CA GLU A 38 1.79 8.58 6.05
C GLU A 38 3.01 9.26 6.65
N LEU A 39 3.50 8.71 7.75
CA LEU A 39 4.71 9.16 8.41
C LEU A 39 5.73 8.03 8.37
N ASP A 40 6.98 8.34 8.03
CA ASP A 40 8.09 7.42 8.26
C ASP A 40 8.43 7.30 9.75
N HIS A 41 9.41 6.46 10.08
CA HIS A 41 9.83 6.26 11.47
C HIS A 41 10.37 7.56 12.08
N ALA A 42 11.22 8.32 11.38
CA ALA A 42 11.83 9.55 11.90
C ALA A 42 10.78 10.67 12.12
N GLU A 43 9.84 10.81 11.19
CA GLU A 43 8.70 11.72 11.26
C GLU A 43 7.76 11.35 12.40
N THR A 44 7.50 10.04 12.57
CA THR A 44 6.70 9.53 13.68
C THR A 44 7.35 9.83 15.03
N GLN A 45 8.66 9.58 15.15
CA GLN A 45 9.40 9.92 16.37
C GLN A 45 9.41 11.44 16.62
N THR A 46 9.53 12.25 15.57
CA THR A 46 9.40 13.72 15.69
C THR A 46 8.02 14.11 16.22
N LEU A 47 6.96 13.51 15.69
CA LEU A 47 5.58 13.74 16.11
C LEU A 47 5.34 13.34 17.58
N VAL A 48 5.83 12.16 17.99
CA VAL A 48 5.70 11.64 19.36
C VAL A 48 6.51 12.50 20.34
N ASN A 49 7.73 12.90 19.96
CA ASN A 49 8.64 13.66 20.82
C ASN A 49 8.33 15.16 20.89
N ALA A 50 7.48 15.70 20.02
CA ALA A 50 7.16 17.13 19.95
C ALA A 50 6.58 17.74 21.25
N GLY A 51 6.26 16.93 22.27
CA GLY A 51 6.10 17.38 23.66
C GLY A 51 4.81 18.15 23.97
N SER A 52 4.33 19.04 23.08
CA SER A 52 3.09 19.81 23.20
C SER A 52 2.35 20.00 21.87
N THR A 53 1.04 20.25 21.95
CA THR A 53 0.16 20.53 20.80
C THR A 53 0.52 21.80 20.02
N THR A 54 1.14 22.77 20.70
CA THR A 54 1.45 24.09 20.15
C THR A 54 2.53 24.09 19.06
N ASN A 55 3.40 23.07 19.02
CA ASN A 55 4.50 23.01 18.05
C ASN A 55 4.14 22.22 16.77
N LEU A 56 2.99 21.54 16.75
CA LEU A 56 2.56 20.70 15.63
C LEU A 56 1.70 21.44 14.62
N ASP A 57 1.07 22.55 15.02
CA ASP A 57 0.13 23.29 14.17
C ASP A 57 0.80 23.82 12.89
N GLY A 58 1.99 24.42 13.00
CA GLY A 58 2.74 24.95 11.85
C GLY A 58 3.10 23.88 10.80
N PRO A 59 3.80 22.80 11.18
CA PRO A 59 4.16 21.71 10.27
C PRO A 59 2.96 21.02 9.62
N ILE A 60 1.92 20.69 10.40
CA ILE A 60 0.71 20.02 9.89
C ILE A 60 -0.03 20.92 8.89
N ARG A 61 -0.17 22.22 9.20
CA ARG A 61 -0.79 23.18 8.27
C ARG A 61 0.01 23.32 6.98
N GLY A 62 1.33 23.41 7.07
CA GLY A 62 2.21 23.49 5.91
C GLY A 62 2.04 22.27 5.00
N LEU A 63 1.96 21.08 5.60
CA LEU A 63 1.74 19.82 4.89
C LEU A 63 0.39 19.73 4.20
N LEU A 64 -0.70 20.04 4.91
CA LEU A 64 -2.04 20.00 4.33
C LEU A 64 -2.22 21.05 3.24
N ALA A 65 -1.61 22.24 3.42
CA ALA A 65 -1.62 23.28 2.39
C ALA A 65 -0.86 22.84 1.14
N ALA A 66 0.30 22.20 1.29
CA ALA A 66 1.05 21.64 0.17
C ALA A 66 0.27 20.53 -0.56
N ALA A 67 -0.53 19.76 0.16
CA ALA A 67 -1.45 18.76 -0.39
C ALA A 67 -2.73 19.34 -1.03
N GLY A 68 -2.86 20.67 -1.10
CA GLY A 68 -4.01 21.34 -1.74
C GLY A 68 -5.30 21.30 -0.92
N VAL A 69 -5.24 21.00 0.38
CA VAL A 69 -6.40 21.00 1.27
C VAL A 69 -6.91 22.44 1.43
N ALA A 70 -8.23 22.63 1.39
CA ALA A 70 -8.82 23.95 1.59
C ALA A 70 -8.47 24.52 2.98
N ALA A 71 -8.11 25.80 3.04
CA ALA A 71 -7.63 26.46 4.26
C ALA A 71 -8.60 26.33 5.46
N ALA A 72 -9.92 26.30 5.20
CA ALA A 72 -10.93 26.08 6.23
C ALA A 72 -10.82 24.67 6.87
N THR A 73 -10.57 23.65 6.06
CA THR A 73 -10.38 22.26 6.50
C THR A 73 -9.05 22.08 7.24
N ILE A 74 -8.01 22.78 6.79
CA ILE A 74 -6.67 22.76 7.42
C ILE A 74 -6.76 23.12 8.90
N ASN A 75 -7.49 24.18 9.25
CA ASN A 75 -7.60 24.64 10.65
C ASN A 75 -8.23 23.59 11.57
N VAL A 76 -9.29 22.94 11.09
CA VAL A 76 -10.02 21.92 11.86
C VAL A 76 -9.16 20.67 12.00
N PHE A 77 -8.52 20.25 10.91
CA PHE A 77 -7.67 19.07 10.91
C PHE A 77 -6.43 19.25 11.77
N ALA A 78 -5.70 20.37 11.63
CA ALA A 78 -4.49 20.62 12.40
C ALA A 78 -4.78 20.67 13.91
N ALA A 79 -5.89 21.30 14.32
CA ALA A 79 -6.33 21.32 15.71
C ALA A 79 -6.72 19.91 16.22
N ALA A 80 -7.45 19.14 15.42
CA ALA A 80 -7.85 17.77 15.75
C ALA A 80 -6.64 16.84 15.87
N VAL A 81 -5.70 16.89 14.92
CA VAL A 81 -4.46 16.11 14.96
C VAL A 81 -3.61 16.51 16.16
N ALA A 82 -3.41 17.80 16.41
CA ALA A 82 -2.62 18.24 17.54
C ALA A 82 -3.22 17.73 18.87
N ALA A 83 -4.53 17.91 19.08
CA ALA A 83 -5.22 17.43 20.26
C ALA A 83 -5.17 15.90 20.39
N TYR A 84 -5.41 15.19 19.28
CA TYR A 84 -5.38 13.73 19.25
C TYR A 84 -3.97 13.19 19.53
N VAL A 85 -2.95 13.72 18.86
CA VAL A 85 -1.55 13.30 19.06
C VAL A 85 -1.16 13.46 20.52
N ALA A 86 -1.52 14.57 21.18
CA ALA A 86 -1.23 14.74 22.60
C ALA A 86 -1.90 13.68 23.49
N VAL A 87 -3.11 13.23 23.15
CA VAL A 87 -3.84 12.21 23.92
C VAL A 87 -3.37 10.78 23.56
N GLN A 88 -2.89 10.57 22.34
CA GLN A 88 -2.70 9.24 21.75
C GLN A 88 -1.25 8.94 21.38
N ARG A 89 -0.28 9.71 21.91
CA ARG A 89 1.16 9.49 21.69
C ARG A 89 1.57 8.05 21.92
N GLU A 90 1.07 7.45 22.99
CA GLU A 90 1.39 6.07 23.33
C GLU A 90 0.85 5.09 22.28
N LEU A 91 -0.36 5.30 21.75
CA LEU A 91 -0.89 4.47 20.67
C LEU A 91 -0.11 4.64 19.38
N ILE A 92 0.26 5.87 19.03
CA ILE A 92 1.08 6.17 17.85
C ILE A 92 2.45 5.50 17.98
N SER A 93 3.10 5.63 19.15
CA SER A 93 4.40 5.01 19.41
C SER A 93 4.34 3.48 19.42
N ARG A 94 3.21 2.88 19.83
CA ARG A 94 3.01 1.43 19.77
C ARG A 94 2.70 0.93 18.37
N ALA A 95 2.02 1.74 17.57
CA ALA A 95 1.77 1.45 16.17
C ALA A 95 3.06 1.55 15.34
N ASP A 96 4.00 2.42 15.71
CA ASP A 96 5.31 2.49 15.06
C ASP A 96 6.16 1.24 15.37
N GLN A 97 6.24 0.33 14.39
CA GLN A 97 7.05 -0.90 14.48
C GLN A 97 8.43 -0.73 13.83
N GLY A 98 8.93 0.50 13.73
CA GLY A 98 10.23 0.83 13.12
C GLY A 98 10.15 1.24 11.65
N ALA A 99 8.96 1.34 11.09
CA ALA A 99 8.71 1.80 9.71
C ALA A 99 7.76 3.01 9.65
N GLY A 100 7.38 3.57 10.80
CA GLY A 100 6.45 4.70 10.91
C GLY A 100 4.99 4.29 11.08
N VAL A 101 4.08 5.24 10.86
CA VAL A 101 2.63 5.03 11.05
C VAL A 101 1.80 5.64 9.93
N LEU A 102 0.62 5.07 9.73
CA LEU A 102 -0.47 5.65 8.96
C LEU A 102 -1.47 6.27 9.94
N LEU A 103 -1.71 7.57 9.84
CA LEU A 103 -2.74 8.27 10.60
C LEU A 103 -3.97 8.46 9.73
N THR A 104 -5.01 7.66 9.98
CA THR A 104 -6.26 7.74 9.20
C THR A 104 -7.33 8.50 9.98
N MET A 105 -7.94 9.51 9.36
CA MET A 105 -9.10 10.22 9.88
C MET A 105 -10.30 10.05 8.92
N PRO A 106 -11.28 9.21 9.27
CA PRO A 106 -12.50 9.07 8.48
C PRO A 106 -13.36 10.35 8.52
N TRP A 107 -13.93 10.76 7.39
CA TRP A 107 -14.82 11.94 7.36
C TRP A 107 -16.08 11.76 8.22
N LEU A 108 -16.56 10.53 8.35
CA LEU A 108 -17.74 10.19 9.16
C LEU A 108 -17.51 10.30 10.68
N LEU A 109 -16.24 10.32 11.11
CA LEU A 109 -15.86 10.41 12.52
C LEU A 109 -14.85 11.56 12.70
N PRO A 110 -15.27 12.81 12.48
CA PRO A 110 -14.36 13.95 12.56
C PRO A 110 -13.72 14.03 13.94
N GLY A 111 -12.38 14.18 13.98
CA GLY A 111 -11.61 14.22 15.22
C GLY A 111 -11.16 12.85 15.75
N VAL A 112 -11.59 11.74 15.13
CA VAL A 112 -11.05 10.41 15.42
C VAL A 112 -9.93 10.11 14.43
N ILE A 113 -8.71 9.99 14.94
CA ILE A 113 -7.58 9.45 14.18
C ILE A 113 -7.40 8.00 14.60
N ILE A 114 -6.99 7.16 13.66
CA ILE A 114 -6.69 5.76 13.90
C ILE A 114 -5.24 5.54 13.45
N PRO A 115 -4.30 5.38 14.40
CA PRO A 115 -2.93 5.05 14.05
C PRO A 115 -2.84 3.57 13.67
N MET A 116 -2.17 3.29 12.57
CA MET A 116 -1.89 1.92 12.11
C MET A 116 -0.39 1.80 11.82
N PRO A 117 0.22 0.62 12.04
CA PRO A 117 1.61 0.40 11.66
C PRO A 117 1.77 0.63 10.16
N ARG A 118 2.76 1.45 9.77
CA ARG A 118 3.20 1.49 8.38
C ARG A 118 4.08 0.27 8.16
N HIS A 119 3.82 -0.48 7.10
CA HIS A 119 4.72 -1.53 6.69
C HIS A 119 5.86 -0.93 5.85
N PRO A 120 7.13 -1.31 6.10
CA PRO A 120 8.22 -0.83 5.27
C PRO A 120 7.91 -1.21 3.83
N GLN A 121 7.91 -0.23 2.94
CA GLN A 121 7.79 -0.49 1.52
C GLN A 121 9.10 -1.13 1.07
N THR A 122 9.25 -2.43 1.30
CA THR A 122 10.45 -3.17 0.87
C THR A 122 10.56 -3.18 -0.65
N ASN A 123 9.46 -2.94 -1.35
CA ASN A 123 9.40 -2.64 -2.76
C ASN A 123 8.22 -1.69 -2.99
N THR A 124 8.40 -0.37 -2.88
CA THR A 124 7.62 0.49 -3.78
C THR A 124 7.93 -0.10 -5.16
N PRO A 125 6.96 -0.63 -5.91
CA PRO A 125 7.28 -1.27 -7.17
C PRO A 125 8.01 -0.24 -7.98
N SER A 126 9.32 -0.44 -8.10
CA SER A 126 10.13 0.35 -9.00
C SER A 126 9.42 0.21 -10.34
N ASN A 127 9.47 1.27 -11.14
CA ASN A 127 8.86 1.29 -12.48
C ASN A 127 9.39 0.17 -13.40
N ASP A 128 10.25 -0.73 -12.89
CA ASP A 128 10.84 -1.89 -13.52
C ASP A 128 10.19 -3.23 -13.12
N TRP A 129 9.10 -3.30 -12.32
CA TRP A 129 8.56 -4.62 -11.91
C TRP A 129 8.26 -5.50 -13.13
N ALA A 130 7.72 -4.92 -14.21
CA ALA A 130 7.43 -5.63 -15.44
C ALA A 130 8.68 -6.11 -16.21
N THR A 131 9.91 -5.75 -15.80
CA THR A 131 11.17 -6.28 -16.36
C THR A 131 11.53 -7.66 -15.81
N LYS A 132 10.95 -8.05 -14.67
CA LYS A 132 11.14 -9.36 -14.06
C LYS A 132 9.95 -10.26 -14.39
N ASP A 133 10.08 -11.56 -14.18
CA ASP A 133 8.99 -12.51 -14.44
C ASP A 133 8.18 -12.84 -13.20
N GLU A 134 8.66 -12.51 -12.00
CA GLU A 134 7.92 -12.65 -10.75
C GLU A 134 8.41 -11.68 -9.68
N GLY A 135 7.58 -11.47 -8.66
CA GLY A 135 7.92 -10.64 -7.52
C GLY A 135 6.83 -10.50 -6.48
N VAL A 136 7.07 -9.60 -5.52
CA VAL A 136 6.17 -9.34 -4.38
C VAL A 136 5.98 -7.84 -4.21
N LEU A 137 4.72 -7.45 -4.09
CA LEU A 137 4.26 -6.10 -3.81
C LEU A 137 3.70 -6.07 -2.40
N VAL A 138 4.10 -5.08 -1.62
CA VAL A 138 3.65 -4.89 -0.25
C VAL A 138 3.05 -3.49 -0.13
N SER A 139 1.78 -3.40 0.26
CA SER A 139 1.12 -2.11 0.47
C SER A 139 1.64 -1.43 1.75
N PRO A 140 1.47 -0.10 1.89
CA PRO A 140 1.71 0.57 3.18
C PRO A 140 0.96 -0.06 4.34
N GLY A 141 -0.25 -0.58 4.08
CA GLY A 141 -1.08 -1.28 5.06
C GLY A 141 -0.70 -2.75 5.28
N GLY A 142 0.33 -3.26 4.60
CA GLY A 142 0.83 -4.63 4.78
C GLY A 142 0.11 -5.69 3.94
N ASP A 143 -0.73 -5.30 2.99
CA ASP A 143 -1.27 -6.23 1.99
C ASP A 143 -0.14 -6.79 1.16
N VAL A 144 -0.20 -8.09 0.87
CA VAL A 144 0.82 -8.76 0.06
C VAL A 144 0.18 -9.29 -1.21
N VAL A 145 0.68 -8.81 -2.35
CA VAL A 145 0.33 -9.29 -3.67
C VAL A 145 1.59 -9.84 -4.34
N THR A 146 1.64 -11.15 -4.55
CA THR A 146 2.67 -11.74 -5.41
C THR A 146 2.24 -11.59 -6.86
N TRP A 147 3.19 -11.53 -7.77
CA TRP A 147 2.87 -11.47 -9.19
C TRP A 147 3.80 -12.35 -10.00
N ARG A 148 3.30 -12.76 -11.16
CA ARG A 148 4.04 -13.56 -12.15
C ARG A 148 3.63 -13.15 -13.56
N ILE A 149 4.60 -13.07 -14.47
CA ILE A 149 4.40 -12.84 -15.89
C ILE A 149 4.78 -14.09 -16.65
N GLU A 150 3.80 -14.68 -17.33
CA GLU A 150 4.01 -15.76 -18.29
C GLU A 150 4.14 -15.13 -19.68
N ARG A 151 5.35 -15.16 -20.25
CA ARG A 151 5.68 -14.46 -21.50
C ARG A 151 5.20 -15.23 -22.72
N ALA A 152 4.55 -14.53 -23.67
CA ALA A 152 4.14 -15.09 -24.96
C ALA A 152 3.35 -16.42 -24.89
N VAL A 153 2.52 -16.62 -23.85
CA VAL A 153 1.72 -17.85 -23.65
C VAL A 153 0.29 -17.74 -24.20
N ILE A 154 -0.14 -16.55 -24.61
CA ILE A 154 -1.45 -16.31 -25.21
C ILE A 154 -1.32 -15.58 -26.57
N ASN A 155 -2.45 -15.18 -27.16
CA ASN A 155 -2.48 -14.48 -28.44
C ASN A 155 -1.68 -13.16 -28.39
N PRO A 156 -0.74 -12.90 -29.32
CA PRO A 156 0.12 -11.71 -29.30
C PRO A 156 -0.62 -10.37 -29.47
N GLY A 157 -1.90 -10.39 -29.86
CA GLY A 157 -2.72 -9.19 -29.96
C GLY A 157 -3.25 -8.66 -28.62
N VAL A 158 -3.12 -9.41 -27.52
CA VAL A 158 -3.69 -9.09 -26.21
C VAL A 158 -2.72 -9.48 -25.09
N ALA A 159 -2.58 -8.65 -24.06
CA ALA A 159 -2.03 -9.07 -22.77
C ALA A 159 -3.19 -9.31 -21.79
N VAL A 160 -3.15 -10.42 -21.04
CA VAL A 160 -4.18 -10.75 -20.04
C VAL A 160 -3.67 -10.44 -18.64
N PHE A 161 -4.50 -9.78 -17.84
CA PHE A 161 -4.26 -9.47 -16.44
C PHE A 161 -5.27 -10.22 -15.59
N ARG A 162 -4.77 -11.12 -14.76
CA ARG A 162 -5.54 -11.99 -13.90
C ARG A 162 -5.31 -11.60 -12.45
N LEU A 163 -6.39 -11.57 -11.67
CA LEU A 163 -6.36 -11.48 -10.22
C LEU A 163 -6.78 -12.81 -9.63
N GLU A 164 -5.98 -13.34 -8.72
CA GLU A 164 -6.31 -14.47 -7.86
C GLU A 164 -6.38 -13.98 -6.42
N ASN A 165 -7.46 -14.30 -5.71
CA ASN A 165 -7.61 -13.95 -4.32
C ASN A 165 -7.48 -15.22 -3.48
N GLN A 166 -6.29 -15.43 -2.91
CA GLN A 166 -5.99 -16.59 -2.07
C GLN A 166 -6.18 -16.30 -0.58
N VAL A 167 -6.78 -15.16 -0.22
CA VAL A 167 -7.10 -14.84 1.17
C VAL A 167 -8.24 -15.75 1.62
N PRO A 168 -8.01 -16.68 2.58
CA PRO A 168 -8.91 -17.79 2.84
C PRO A 168 -10.23 -17.35 3.51
N ASP A 169 -10.17 -16.36 4.40
CA ASP A 169 -11.29 -15.88 5.21
C ASP A 169 -11.31 -14.34 5.27
N GLY A 170 -12.49 -13.76 5.47
CA GLY A 170 -12.61 -12.36 5.85
C GLY A 170 -12.28 -12.17 7.34
N TRP A 171 -12.20 -10.91 7.77
CA TRP A 171 -12.15 -10.60 9.21
C TRP A 171 -13.53 -10.09 9.69
N PRO A 172 -14.07 -10.64 10.80
CA PRO A 172 -13.53 -11.70 11.66
C PRO A 172 -13.54 -13.11 11.03
N PRO A 173 -12.75 -14.07 11.56
CA PRO A 173 -12.70 -15.45 11.05
C PRO A 173 -14.10 -16.07 10.91
N GLY A 174 -14.33 -16.79 9.81
CA GLY A 174 -15.65 -17.34 9.46
C GLY A 174 -16.57 -16.35 8.72
N THR A 175 -16.09 -15.14 8.41
CA THR A 175 -16.79 -14.27 7.44
C THR A 175 -16.38 -14.63 6.01
N PRO A 176 -17.30 -14.50 5.03
CA PRO A 176 -16.98 -14.72 3.63
C PRO A 176 -15.75 -13.89 3.24
N PRO A 177 -14.80 -14.47 2.50
CA PRO A 177 -13.57 -13.77 2.18
C PRO A 177 -13.86 -12.56 1.32
N TRP A 178 -13.20 -11.46 1.67
CA TRP A 178 -13.47 -10.17 1.09
C TRP A 178 -12.99 -10.14 -0.34
N GLY A 179 -13.83 -9.59 -1.22
CA GLY A 179 -13.46 -9.36 -2.61
C GLY A 179 -12.18 -8.55 -2.71
N LYS A 180 -11.38 -8.82 -3.73
CA LYS A 180 -10.21 -8.04 -4.09
C LYS A 180 -10.38 -7.60 -5.52
N ALA A 181 -9.83 -6.44 -5.86
CA ALA A 181 -9.86 -5.95 -7.22
C ALA A 181 -8.57 -5.23 -7.56
N PHE A 182 -8.28 -5.12 -8.85
CA PHE A 182 -7.48 -4.01 -9.35
C PHE A 182 -8.26 -3.27 -10.45
N ILE A 183 -8.03 -1.97 -10.54
CA ILE A 183 -8.54 -1.15 -11.64
C ILE A 183 -7.51 -1.20 -12.77
N LEU A 184 -7.93 -1.72 -13.91
CA LEU A 184 -7.16 -1.77 -15.14
C LEU A 184 -7.56 -0.57 -15.99
N ARG A 185 -6.57 0.26 -16.36
CA ARG A 185 -6.75 1.43 -17.22
C ARG A 185 -6.08 1.16 -18.57
N ASP A 186 -6.71 1.56 -19.67
CA ASP A 186 -6.16 1.36 -21.02
C ASP A 186 -5.21 2.49 -21.47
N GLY A 187 -5.15 3.59 -20.72
CA GLY A 187 -4.38 4.78 -21.07
C GLY A 187 -5.02 5.67 -22.16
N GLN A 188 -6.26 5.37 -22.55
CA GLN A 188 -7.09 6.11 -23.51
C GLN A 188 -8.37 6.66 -22.86
N GLY A 189 -8.50 6.52 -21.54
CA GLY A 189 -9.64 6.98 -20.74
C GLY A 189 -10.63 5.87 -20.37
N GLY A 190 -10.42 4.63 -20.85
CA GLY A 190 -11.17 3.47 -20.42
C GLY A 190 -10.59 2.86 -19.15
N GLU A 191 -11.47 2.42 -18.25
CA GLU A 191 -11.09 1.66 -17.07
C GLU A 191 -12.14 0.60 -16.70
N TRP A 192 -11.70 -0.49 -16.08
CA TRP A 192 -12.58 -1.52 -15.55
C TRP A 192 -11.94 -2.22 -14.35
N ALA A 193 -12.79 -2.77 -13.49
CA ALA A 193 -12.33 -3.59 -12.37
C ALA A 193 -12.14 -5.04 -12.80
N VAL A 194 -11.00 -5.62 -12.45
CA VAL A 194 -10.80 -7.08 -12.42
C VAL A 194 -10.96 -7.50 -10.96
N ALA A 195 -12.11 -8.09 -10.63
CA ALA A 195 -12.49 -8.37 -9.25
C ALA A 195 -12.67 -9.88 -8.99
N ALA A 196 -12.03 -10.37 -7.94
CA ALA A 196 -12.11 -11.75 -7.50
C ALA A 196 -12.67 -11.82 -6.07
N ALA A 197 -13.71 -12.63 -5.87
CA ALA A 197 -14.13 -13.06 -4.54
C ALA A 197 -13.03 -13.92 -3.89
N GLY A 198 -13.11 -14.22 -2.60
CA GLY A 198 -12.08 -15.07 -2.00
C GLY A 198 -12.09 -16.50 -2.54
N ASN A 199 -10.89 -17.05 -2.65
CA ASN A 199 -10.59 -18.32 -3.29
C ASN A 199 -11.09 -18.41 -4.73
N SER A 200 -11.18 -17.26 -5.42
CA SER A 200 -11.54 -17.21 -6.83
C SER A 200 -10.56 -16.38 -7.64
N ALA A 201 -10.73 -16.41 -8.96
CA ALA A 201 -9.93 -15.66 -9.90
C ALA A 201 -10.83 -14.94 -10.90
N ALA A 202 -10.36 -13.80 -11.40
CA ALA A 202 -10.97 -13.07 -12.50
C ALA A 202 -9.87 -12.53 -13.41
N GLU A 203 -10.19 -12.34 -14.69
CA GLU A 203 -9.22 -11.82 -15.65
C GLU A 203 -9.88 -10.88 -16.66
N ASN A 204 -9.10 -9.96 -17.18
CA ASN A 204 -9.44 -9.15 -18.34
C ASN A 204 -8.16 -8.79 -19.11
N GLY A 205 -8.25 -8.30 -20.33
CA GLY A 205 -7.09 -8.04 -21.18
C GLY A 205 -7.03 -6.61 -21.72
N LEU A 206 -5.82 -6.21 -22.09
CA LEU A 206 -5.55 -5.04 -22.91
C LEU A 206 -5.09 -5.50 -24.28
N TYR A 207 -5.58 -4.84 -25.34
CA TYR A 207 -4.97 -5.03 -26.65
C TYR A 207 -3.52 -4.54 -26.65
N ALA A 208 -2.68 -5.12 -27.50
CA ALA A 208 -1.26 -4.77 -27.55
C ALA A 208 -1.02 -3.26 -27.78
N HIS A 209 -1.86 -2.59 -28.56
CA HIS A 209 -1.78 -1.15 -28.81
C HIS A 209 -2.24 -0.28 -27.63
N GLN A 210 -2.96 -0.87 -26.67
CA GLN A 210 -3.32 -0.25 -25.41
C GLN A 210 -2.24 -0.46 -24.35
N LEU A 211 -1.14 -1.15 -24.62
CA LEU A 211 -0.03 -1.26 -23.68
C LEU A 211 0.91 -0.05 -23.81
N ALA A 212 1.69 0.23 -22.76
CA ALA A 212 2.71 1.28 -22.71
C ALA A 212 2.24 2.76 -22.80
N ASN A 213 0.94 3.04 -22.67
CA ASN A 213 0.41 4.42 -22.59
C ASN A 213 0.39 4.94 -21.14
N GLY A 214 1.42 4.60 -20.35
CA GLY A 214 1.56 5.06 -18.97
C GLY A 214 0.52 4.50 -18.00
N GLN A 215 0.02 3.28 -18.25
CA GLN A 215 -1.02 2.70 -17.40
C GLN A 215 -0.52 2.49 -15.96
N SER A 216 -1.46 2.66 -15.03
CA SER A 216 -1.32 2.28 -13.64
C SER A 216 -2.43 1.31 -13.26
N PHE A 217 -2.11 0.37 -12.38
CA PHE A 217 -3.08 -0.49 -11.72
C PHE A 217 -3.29 0.03 -10.30
N THR A 218 -4.55 0.16 -9.89
CA THR A 218 -4.89 0.49 -8.51
C THR A 218 -5.50 -0.74 -7.86
N PHE A 219 -4.79 -1.34 -6.90
CA PHE A 219 -5.27 -2.45 -6.11
C PHE A 219 -6.25 -1.94 -5.06
N ARG A 220 -7.39 -2.60 -4.95
CA ARG A 220 -8.48 -2.21 -4.07
C ARG A 220 -8.98 -3.40 -3.26
N LYS A 221 -9.46 -3.08 -2.07
CA LYS A 221 -10.15 -4.04 -1.20
C LYS A 221 -11.27 -3.32 -0.46
N PRO A 222 -12.30 -4.03 0.02
CA PRO A 222 -13.19 -3.48 1.01
C PRO A 222 -12.37 -3.10 2.25
N GLY A 223 -12.67 -1.95 2.83
CA GLY A 223 -12.20 -1.50 4.12
C GLY A 223 -13.32 -1.60 5.15
N THR A 224 -13.26 -0.75 6.17
CA THR A 224 -14.28 -0.71 7.23
C THR A 224 -15.68 -0.49 6.64
N PHE A 225 -16.66 -1.25 7.13
CA PHE A 225 -18.05 -1.25 6.66
C PHE A 225 -18.24 -1.68 5.19
N GLY A 226 -17.27 -2.39 4.61
CA GLY A 226 -17.37 -2.92 3.24
C GLY A 226 -17.17 -1.87 2.15
N ILE A 227 -16.73 -0.65 2.51
CA ILE A 227 -16.47 0.42 1.55
C ILE A 227 -15.14 0.14 0.85
N TRP A 228 -15.12 0.11 -0.47
CA TRP A 228 -13.90 -0.15 -1.24
C TRP A 228 -12.88 0.99 -1.13
N ILE A 229 -11.70 0.65 -0.65
CA ILE A 229 -10.55 1.54 -0.53
C ILE A 229 -9.44 1.10 -1.48
N ASP A 230 -8.59 2.06 -1.83
CA ASP A 230 -7.35 1.78 -2.55
C ASP A 230 -6.31 1.30 -1.54
N ALA A 231 -5.71 0.14 -1.83
CA ALA A 231 -4.65 -0.44 -1.00
C ALA A 231 -3.28 0.10 -1.42
N PHE A 232 -3.01 0.11 -2.73
CA PHE A 232 -1.81 0.69 -3.34
C PHE A 232 -1.97 0.76 -4.86
N SER A 233 -1.10 1.50 -5.53
CA SER A 233 -1.05 1.54 -7.00
C SER A 233 0.33 1.17 -7.52
N ILE A 234 0.38 0.56 -8.71
CA ILE A 234 1.62 0.25 -9.40
C ILE A 234 1.58 0.85 -10.82
N SER A 235 2.67 1.48 -11.23
CA SER A 235 2.96 1.90 -12.61
C SER A 235 3.98 0.96 -13.23
N GLY A 236 4.47 1.23 -14.44
CA GLY A 236 5.64 0.47 -14.96
C GLY A 236 5.30 -0.70 -15.88
N ILE A 237 4.13 -0.71 -16.53
CA ILE A 237 3.69 -1.80 -17.41
C ILE A 237 4.47 -1.87 -18.75
N GLN A 238 5.42 -0.97 -19.02
CA GLN A 238 5.98 -0.79 -20.37
C GLN A 238 6.71 -2.03 -20.91
N ASN A 239 7.07 -2.97 -20.04
CA ASN A 239 7.73 -4.22 -20.41
C ASN A 239 6.77 -5.43 -20.50
N VAL A 240 5.46 -5.22 -20.34
CA VAL A 240 4.44 -6.23 -20.67
C VAL A 240 4.08 -6.10 -22.14
N ASN A 241 4.14 -7.22 -22.87
CA ASN A 241 3.85 -7.25 -24.29
C ASN A 241 2.51 -7.97 -24.56
N GLY A 242 1.94 -7.71 -25.74
CA GLY A 242 0.87 -8.57 -26.23
C GLY A 242 1.36 -10.02 -26.34
N GLY A 243 0.53 -10.97 -25.90
CA GLY A 243 0.91 -12.38 -25.75
C GLY A 243 1.28 -12.77 -24.32
N ASP A 244 1.52 -11.80 -23.44
CA ASP A 244 1.84 -12.07 -22.03
C ASP A 244 0.56 -12.30 -21.20
N ARG A 245 0.66 -13.15 -20.18
CA ARG A 245 -0.32 -13.24 -19.09
C ARG A 245 0.34 -12.80 -17.79
N VAL A 246 -0.18 -11.76 -17.18
CA VAL A 246 0.22 -11.30 -15.85
C VAL A 246 -0.79 -11.78 -14.84
N THR A 247 -0.34 -12.52 -13.83
CA THR A 247 -1.17 -12.98 -12.72
C THR A 247 -0.73 -12.29 -11.45
N PHE A 248 -1.66 -11.57 -10.82
CA PHE A 248 -1.52 -11.00 -9.49
C PHE A 248 -2.27 -11.92 -8.51
N THR A 249 -1.60 -12.35 -7.45
CA THR A 249 -2.17 -13.20 -6.41
C THR A 249 -2.14 -12.46 -5.09
N TRP A 250 -3.32 -12.13 -4.58
CA TRP A 250 -3.48 -11.55 -3.26
C TRP A 250 -3.38 -12.65 -2.20
N VAL A 251 -2.27 -12.69 -1.47
CA VAL A 251 -1.95 -13.79 -0.53
C VAL A 251 -2.14 -13.40 0.94
N ASN A 252 -2.16 -12.12 1.25
CA ASN A 252 -2.35 -11.63 2.61
C ASN A 252 -3.15 -10.33 2.63
N ASP A 253 -4.12 -10.25 3.55
CA ASP A 253 -4.91 -9.06 3.82
C ASP A 253 -4.56 -8.56 5.22
N ARG A 254 -4.10 -7.31 5.30
CA ARG A 254 -3.78 -6.63 6.56
C ARG A 254 -4.65 -5.39 6.69
N PHE A 255 -5.40 -5.35 7.77
CA PHE A 255 -6.37 -4.31 8.05
C PHE A 255 -5.75 -3.08 8.68
#